data_AF-C5EAX7-F1
#
_entry.id   AF-C5EAX7-F1
#
_cell.length_a   1.000
_cell.length_b   1.000
_cell.length_c   1.000
_cell.angle_alpha   90.00
_cell.angle_beta   90.00
_cell.angle_gamma   90.00
#
_symmetry.space_group_name_H-M   'P 1'
#
loop_
_entity.id
_entity.type
_entity.pdbx_description
1 polymer ?
#
loop_
_entity_poly.entity_id
_entity_poly.type
_entity_poly.pdbx_seq_one_letter_code
_entity_poly.pdbx_strand_id
1 'polypeptide(L)'
;MNGSMTRFAVFRNANVAEGLMEGSVHMGEPVECESALIRLSGTNLDTVWESLCAETILSSSDPTRVDRRIVSRTRIMRLIKEIDQLERRHARTVQIGQRNRLWDDLQAKRHELEQEQQGETL
;
A
#
# COMPACT_ATOMS: atom_id res chain seq x y z
N MET A 1 11.00 26.94 -10.50
CA MET A 1 11.77 26.77 -9.25
C MET A 1 11.57 25.33 -8.82
N ASN A 2 12.61 24.50 -8.80
CA ASN A 2 12.49 23.17 -8.20
C ASN A 2 12.52 23.39 -6.69
N GLY A 3 11.34 23.44 -6.06
CA GLY A 3 11.22 23.59 -4.61
C GLY A 3 11.97 22.46 -3.90
N SER A 4 12.53 22.77 -2.73
CA SER A 4 13.13 21.74 -1.87
C SER A 4 12.06 20.71 -1.51
N MET A 5 12.31 19.44 -1.81
CA MET A 5 11.40 18.34 -1.50
C MET A 5 11.76 17.76 -0.12
N THR A 6 10.75 17.48 0.69
CA THR A 6 10.88 16.80 1.98
C THR A 6 9.99 15.55 2.04
N ARG A 7 10.24 14.68 3.01
CA ARG A 7 9.43 13.50 3.30
C ARG A 7 9.20 13.39 4.79
N PHE A 8 7.98 13.02 5.16
CA PHE A 8 7.69 12.59 6.51
C PHE A 8 8.06 11.12 6.68
N ALA A 9 8.52 10.78 7.88
CA ALA A 9 8.83 9.42 8.26
C ALA A 9 8.27 9.14 9.65
N VAL A 10 7.69 7.96 9.83
CA VAL A 10 7.21 7.48 11.13
C VAL A 10 7.81 6.11 11.40
N PHE A 11 8.33 5.93 12.61
CA PHE A 11 8.64 4.60 13.12
C PHE A 11 7.37 4.04 13.74
N ARG A 12 6.94 2.86 13.30
CA ARG A 12 5.77 2.18 13.86
C ARG A 12 6.17 0.78 14.26
N ASN A 13 5.88 0.42 15.51
CA ASN A 13 5.94 -0.98 15.90
C ASN A 13 4.63 -1.63 15.45
N ALA A 14 4.76 -2.61 14.57
CA ALA A 14 3.62 -3.08 13.81
C ALA A 14 2.88 -4.20 14.53
N ASN A 15 1.57 -4.30 14.31
CA ASN A 15 0.80 -5.43 14.78
C ASN A 15 1.19 -6.69 13.99
N VAL A 16 2.05 -7.54 14.58
CA VAL A 16 2.49 -8.81 13.98
C VAL A 16 1.32 -9.75 13.65
N ALA A 17 0.19 -9.65 14.36
CA ALA A 17 -1.00 -10.44 14.06
C ALA A 17 -1.67 -10.04 12.74
N GLU A 18 -1.46 -8.81 12.27
CA GLU A 18 -1.91 -8.32 10.96
C GLU A 18 -0.89 -8.64 9.85
N GLY A 19 0.25 -9.24 10.18
CA GLY A 19 1.27 -9.66 9.20
C GLY A 19 2.33 -8.62 8.87
N LEU A 20 2.46 -7.57 9.68
CA LEU A 20 3.55 -6.60 9.57
C LEU A 20 4.81 -7.06 10.32
N MET A 21 5.99 -6.65 9.84
CA MET A 21 7.24 -6.85 10.56
C MET A 21 7.31 -5.94 11.78
N GLU A 22 7.84 -6.46 12.89
CA GLU A 22 8.08 -5.69 14.10
C GLU A 22 9.07 -4.54 13.82
N GLY A 23 8.72 -3.33 14.25
CA GLY A 23 9.56 -2.12 14.16
C GLY A 23 10.04 -1.73 12.76
N SER A 24 9.21 -1.00 11.99
CA SER A 24 9.60 -0.46 10.68
C SER A 24 9.49 1.06 10.61
N VAL A 25 10.42 1.67 9.87
CA VAL A 25 10.31 3.08 9.44
C VAL A 25 9.53 3.12 8.12
N HIS A 26 8.42 3.85 8.13
CA HIS A 26 7.62 4.10 6.94
C HIS A 26 7.83 5.54 6.48
N MET A 27 8.08 5.69 5.18
CA MET A 27 8.31 6.98 4.54
C MET A 27 7.08 7.34 3.72
N GLY A 28 6.58 8.56 3.90
CA GLY A 28 5.53 9.11 3.05
C GLY A 28 6.06 9.54 1.68
N GLU A 29 5.13 9.94 0.82
CA GLU A 29 5.46 10.52 -0.47
C GLU A 29 6.23 11.84 -0.31
N PRO A 30 7.16 12.17 -1.23
CA PRO A 30 7.80 13.47 -1.23
C PRO A 30 6.79 14.60 -1.45
N VAL A 31 6.91 15.65 -0.64
CA VAL A 31 6.11 16.87 -0.71
C VAL A 31 7.02 18.09 -0.79
N GLU A 32 6.54 19.17 -1.39
CA GLU A 32 7.25 20.44 -1.37
C GLU A 32 7.37 20.94 0.08
N CYS A 33 8.56 21.42 0.46
CA CYS A 33 8.84 21.83 1.84
C CYS A 33 7.86 22.89 2.37
N GLU A 34 7.42 23.82 1.52
CA GLU A 34 6.46 24.87 1.88
C GLU A 34 5.03 24.35 2.03
N SER A 35 4.72 23.22 1.41
CA SER A 35 3.42 22.54 1.47
C SER A 35 3.39 21.38 2.46
N ALA A 36 4.49 21.14 3.18
CA ALA A 36 4.65 20.01 4.09
C ALA A 36 3.75 20.19 5.33
N LEU A 37 2.61 19.49 5.35
CA LEU A 37 1.62 19.53 6.42
C LEU A 37 1.18 18.11 6.79
N ILE A 38 0.96 17.89 8.08
CA ILE A 38 0.29 16.68 8.61
C ILE A 38 -0.98 17.12 9.34
N ARG A 39 -2.10 16.45 9.06
CA ARG A 39 -3.36 16.66 9.77
C ARG A 39 -3.52 15.63 10.88
N LEU A 40 -3.64 16.10 12.11
CA LEU A 40 -3.85 15.24 13.26
C LEU A 40 -5.32 15.28 13.68
N SER A 41 -5.84 14.12 14.07
CA SER A 41 -7.20 13.95 14.58
C SER A 41 -7.19 13.05 15.81
N GLY A 42 -8.21 13.19 16.67
CA GLY A 42 -8.35 12.40 17.90
C GLY A 42 -8.37 13.24 19.18
N THR A 43 -8.86 12.63 20.26
CA THR A 43 -8.98 13.26 21.58
C THR A 43 -8.03 12.65 22.62
N ASN A 44 -7.26 11.64 22.24
CA ASN A 44 -6.25 10.97 23.07
C ASN A 44 -5.00 10.68 22.23
N LEU A 45 -3.89 10.39 22.93
CA LEU A 45 -2.58 10.18 22.28
C LEU A 45 -2.58 9.00 21.32
N ASP A 46 -3.27 7.90 21.64
CA ASP A 46 -3.33 6.72 20.78
C ASP A 46 -3.98 7.06 19.44
N THR A 47 -5.12 7.77 19.45
CA THR A 47 -5.83 8.16 18.23
C THR A 47 -5.04 9.18 17.41
N VAL A 48 -4.37 10.13 18.08
CA VAL A 48 -3.49 11.10 17.42
C VAL A 48 -2.29 10.40 16.77
N TRP A 49 -1.73 9.39 17.43
CA TRP A 49 -0.65 8.58 16.89
C TRP A 49 -1.08 7.77 15.66
N GLU A 50 -2.27 7.14 15.72
CA GLU A 50 -2.84 6.45 14.56
C GLU A 50 -3.10 7.43 13.40
N SER A 51 -3.61 8.64 13.67
CA SER A 51 -3.82 9.67 12.65
C SER A 51 -2.50 10.12 12.00
N LEU A 52 -1.44 10.30 12.78
CA LEU A 52 -0.10 10.63 12.28
C LEU A 52 0.44 9.52 11.36
N CYS A 53 0.25 8.26 11.75
CA CYS A 53 0.65 7.09 10.95
C CYS A 53 -0.15 7.01 9.65
N ALA A 54 -1.47 7.19 9.71
CA ALA A 54 -2.34 7.16 8.53
C ALA A 54 -1.98 8.26 7.51
N GLU A 55 -1.77 9.50 7.96
CA GLU A 55 -1.36 10.61 7.09
C GLU A 55 -0.01 10.34 6.43
N THR A 56 0.97 9.89 7.23
CA THR A 56 2.34 9.67 6.72
C THR A 56 2.41 8.48 5.77
N ILE A 57 1.78 7.36 6.11
CA ILE A 57 1.98 6.08 5.42
C ILE A 57 0.94 5.87 4.32
N LEU A 58 -0.30 6.31 4.55
CA LEU A 58 -1.45 6.05 3.69
C LEU A 58 -1.99 7.30 3.01
N SER A 59 -1.43 8.49 3.30
CA SER A 59 -1.93 9.78 2.81
C SER A 59 -3.43 9.95 3.11
N SER A 60 -3.83 9.55 4.30
CA SER A 60 -5.23 9.49 4.73
C SER A 60 -5.39 10.07 6.13
N SER A 61 -6.43 10.89 6.33
CA SER A 61 -6.79 11.45 7.63
C SER A 61 -7.57 10.48 8.53
N ASP A 62 -7.86 9.27 8.04
CA ASP A 62 -8.63 8.27 8.77
C ASP A 62 -7.71 7.40 9.64
N PRO A 63 -7.79 7.49 10.99
CA PRO A 63 -6.94 6.73 11.89
C PRO A 63 -7.41 5.27 12.09
N THR A 64 -8.46 4.81 11.42
CA THR A 64 -8.99 3.46 11.65
C THR A 64 -8.13 2.39 10.99
N ARG A 65 -7.87 1.31 11.74
CA ARG A 65 -7.27 0.05 11.27
C ARG A 65 -6.00 0.24 10.43
N VAL A 66 -5.14 1.17 10.84
CA VAL A 66 -3.95 1.59 10.06
C VAL A 66 -3.08 0.41 9.67
N ASP A 67 -2.78 -0.51 10.59
CA ASP A 67 -1.95 -1.68 10.31
C ASP A 67 -2.53 -2.57 9.20
N ARG A 68 -3.81 -2.92 9.29
CA ARG A 68 -4.49 -3.71 8.25
C ARG A 68 -4.45 -3.01 6.89
N ARG A 69 -4.63 -1.69 6.86
CA ARG A 69 -4.58 -0.90 5.63
C ARG A 69 -3.17 -0.80 5.05
N ILE A 70 -2.14 -0.76 5.88
CA ILE A 70 -0.74 -0.85 5.42
C ILE A 70 -0.47 -2.21 4.75
N VAL A 71 -0.94 -3.29 5.37
CA VAL A 71 -0.79 -4.66 4.83
C VAL A 71 -1.52 -4.79 3.49
N SER A 72 -2.77 -4.35 3.44
CA SER A 72 -3.59 -4.35 2.21
C SER A 72 -2.92 -3.55 1.10
N ARG A 73 -2.50 -2.30 1.35
CA ARG A 73 -1.79 -1.47 0.36
C ARG A 73 -0.51 -2.16 -0.15
N THR A 74 0.26 -2.79 0.73
CA THR A 74 1.47 -3.54 0.37
C THR A 74 1.14 -4.74 -0.53
N ARG A 75 0.07 -5.48 -0.20
CA ARG A 75 -0.40 -6.63 -0.98
C ARG A 75 -0.92 -6.20 -2.35
N ILE A 76 -1.71 -5.13 -2.41
CA ILE A 76 -2.19 -4.51 -3.66
C ILE A 76 -1.01 -4.14 -4.56
N MET A 77 0.01 -3.45 -4.04
CA MET A 77 1.20 -3.08 -4.81
C MET A 77 1.94 -4.31 -5.35
N ARG A 78 2.05 -5.38 -4.55
CA ARG A 78 2.65 -6.64 -4.99
C ARG A 78 1.85 -7.29 -6.11
N LEU A 79 0.52 -7.40 -5.95
CA LEU A 79 -0.38 -7.99 -6.95
C LEU A 79 -0.33 -7.24 -8.28
N ILE A 80 -0.35 -5.89 -8.25
CA ILE A 80 -0.21 -5.06 -9.45
C ILE A 80 1.09 -5.39 -10.19
N LYS A 81 2.21 -5.54 -9.47
CA LYS A 81 3.50 -5.89 -10.06
C LYS A 81 3.50 -7.31 -10.65
N GLU A 82 2.92 -8.28 -9.95
CA GLU A 82 2.80 -9.66 -10.43
C GLU A 82 1.94 -9.74 -11.70
N ILE A 83 0.84 -8.99 -11.75
CA ILE A 83 -0.06 -8.86 -12.90
C ILE A 83 0.70 -8.29 -14.11
N ASP A 84 1.39 -7.16 -13.95
CA ASP A 84 2.20 -6.56 -15.03
C ASP A 84 3.26 -7.54 -15.57
N GLN A 85 3.91 -8.31 -14.69
CA GLN A 85 4.86 -9.34 -15.10
C GLN A 85 4.19 -10.50 -15.86
N LEU A 86 3.01 -10.94 -15.42
CA LEU A 86 2.23 -11.98 -16.10
C LEU A 86 1.76 -11.51 -17.48
N GLU A 87 1.27 -10.29 -17.60
CA GLU A 87 0.84 -9.69 -18.88
C GLU A 87 2.00 -9.64 -19.88
N ARG A 88 3.17 -9.18 -19.46
CA ARG A 88 4.38 -9.14 -20.30
C ARG A 88 4.82 -10.53 -20.74
N ARG A 89 4.74 -11.54 -19.86
CA ARG A 89 5.09 -12.93 -20.20
C ARG A 89 4.07 -13.55 -21.15
N HIS A 90 2.78 -13.35 -20.89
CA HIS A 90 1.69 -13.82 -21.73
C HIS A 90 1.82 -13.29 -23.16
N ALA A 91 2.07 -11.98 -23.32
CA ALA A 91 2.22 -11.33 -24.63
C ALA A 91 3.39 -11.88 -25.47
N ARG A 92 4.47 -12.34 -24.83
CA ARG A 92 5.66 -12.89 -25.51
C ARG A 92 5.57 -14.38 -25.79
N THR A 93 4.61 -15.09 -25.20
CA THR A 93 4.53 -16.55 -25.26
C THR A 93 3.81 -17.01 -26.53
N VAL A 94 4.51 -17.76 -27.38
CA VAL A 94 3.98 -18.28 -28.64
C VAL A 94 3.25 -19.61 -28.45
N GLN A 95 3.73 -20.46 -27.53
CA GLN A 95 3.13 -21.77 -27.29
C GLN A 95 1.75 -21.63 -26.65
N ILE A 96 0.71 -22.07 -27.36
CA ILE A 96 -0.70 -21.91 -26.96
C ILE A 96 -0.97 -22.48 -25.56
N GLY A 97 -0.47 -23.68 -25.25
CA GLY A 97 -0.68 -24.30 -23.94
C GLY A 97 -0.07 -23.50 -22.78
N GLN A 98 1.14 -22.96 -22.97
CA GLN A 98 1.78 -22.11 -21.97
C GLN A 98 1.10 -20.74 -21.86
N ARG A 99 0.65 -20.18 -23.00
CA ARG A 99 -0.09 -18.93 -23.03
C ARG A 99 -1.42 -19.05 -22.26
N ASN A 100 -2.16 -20.15 -22.43
CA ASN A 100 -3.40 -20.39 -21.70
C ASN A 100 -3.15 -20.51 -20.19
N ARG A 101 -2.11 -21.22 -19.75
CA ARG A 101 -1.75 -21.27 -18.32
C ARG A 101 -1.42 -19.90 -17.74
N LEU A 102 -0.64 -19.09 -18.46
CA LEU A 102 -0.34 -17.72 -18.04
C LEU A 102 -1.60 -16.84 -18.00
N TRP A 103 -2.58 -17.09 -18.87
CA TRP A 103 -3.87 -16.42 -18.84
C TRP A 103 -4.67 -16.80 -17.60
N ASP A 104 -4.73 -18.08 -17.25
CA ASP A 104 -5.42 -18.55 -16.04
C ASP A 104 -4.79 -17.94 -14.77
N ASP A 105 -3.45 -17.95 -14.67
CA ASP A 105 -2.71 -17.30 -13.58
C ASP A 105 -3.00 -15.79 -13.50
N LEU A 106 -3.07 -15.12 -14.65
CA LEU A 106 -3.39 -13.70 -14.75
C LEU A 106 -4.80 -13.39 -14.24
N GLN A 107 -5.80 -14.20 -14.61
CA GLN A 107 -7.18 -14.02 -14.11
C GLN A 107 -7.27 -14.28 -12.61
N ALA A 108 -6.58 -15.31 -12.10
CA ALA A 108 -6.54 -15.57 -10.66
C ALA A 108 -5.96 -14.38 -9.89
N LYS A 109 -4.84 -13.80 -10.36
CA LYS A 109 -4.22 -12.63 -9.71
C LYS A 109 -5.06 -11.36 -9.79
N ARG A 110 -5.76 -11.14 -10.91
CA ARG A 110 -6.73 -10.03 -11.03
C ARG A 110 -7.89 -10.18 -10.06
N HIS A 111 -8.39 -11.40 -9.87
CA HIS A 111 -9.44 -11.67 -8.89
C HIS A 111 -8.95 -11.47 -7.45
N GLU A 112 -7.73 -11.94 -7.11
CA GLU A 112 -7.12 -11.65 -5.80
C GLU A 112 -6.99 -10.14 -5.54
N LEU A 113 -6.62 -9.36 -6.55
CA LEU A 113 -6.51 -7.90 -6.43
C LEU A 113 -7.87 -7.25 -6.17
N GLU A 114 -8.90 -7.67 -6.91
CA GLU A 114 -10.26 -7.17 -6.74
C GLU A 114 -10.79 -7.47 -5.32
N GLN A 115 -10.60 -8.69 -4.82
CA GLN A 115 -10.99 -9.08 -3.47
C GLN A 115 -10.29 -8.23 -2.40
N GLU A 116 -8.98 -7.98 -2.55
CA GLU A 116 -8.22 -7.18 -1.60
C GLU A 116 -8.72 -5.72 -1.57
N GLN A 117 -8.99 -5.13 -2.75
CA GLN A 117 -9.54 -3.78 -2.86
C GLN A 117 -10.94 -3.64 -2.27
N GLN A 118 -11.80 -4.66 -2.43
CA GLN A 118 -13.13 -4.69 -1.82
C GLN A 118 -13.04 -4.84 -0.30
N GLY A 119 -12.09 -5.62 0.21
CA GLY A 119 -11.83 -5.80 1.64
C GLY A 119 -11.31 -4.56 2.38
N GLU A 120 -10.86 -3.53 1.63
CA GLU A 120 -10.44 -2.21 2.13
C GLU A 120 -11.64 -1.26 2.34
N THR A 121 -12.78 -1.52 1.70
CA THR A 121 -13.99 -0.67 1.78
C THR A 121 -14.91 -1.07 2.97
N LEU A 122 -14.60 -2.17 3.66
CA LEU A 122 -15.37 -2.78 4.77
C LEU A 122 -14.64 -2.66 6.13
#